data_AF-A0A0R3S504-F1
#
_entry.id   AF-A0A0R3S504-F1
#
_cell.length_a   1.000
_cell.length_b   1.000
_cell.length_c   1.000
_cell.angle_alpha   90.00
_cell.angle_beta   90.00
_cell.angle_gamma   90.00
#
_symmetry.space_group_name_H-M   'P 1'
#
loop_
_entity.id
_entity.type
_entity.pdbx_description
1 polymer ?
#
loop_
_entity_poly.entity_id
_entity_poly.type
_entity_poly.pdbx_seq_one_letter_code
_entity_poly.pdbx_strand_id
1 'polypeptide(L)'
;MQRIGWFDAFRENGDPTWFGENRTPVVFDLQIFALASIFLTPFLAFLIILPGVRHYRIASTIAFVLSITVGAIILSMYEFNFLFKEIFYSIIVISP
;
A
#
# COMPACT_ATOMS: atom_id res chain seq x y z
N MET A 1 -33.28 35.16 10.11
CA MET A 1 -33.79 33.84 9.69
C MET A 1 -32.83 33.27 8.66
N GLN A 2 -31.91 32.40 9.07
CA GLN A 2 -31.07 31.63 8.15
C GLN A 2 -31.97 30.59 7.46
N ARG A 3 -31.96 30.55 6.12
CA ARG A 3 -32.66 29.50 5.37
C ARG A 3 -31.79 28.25 5.35
N ILE A 4 -32.25 27.20 6.01
CA ILE A 4 -31.63 25.88 6.05
C ILE A 4 -31.56 25.34 4.60
N GLY A 5 -30.34 25.15 4.09
CA GLY A 5 -30.09 24.61 2.76
C GLY A 5 -30.17 23.08 2.75
N TRP A 6 -30.44 22.46 1.60
CA TRP A 6 -30.50 20.99 1.47
C TRP A 6 -29.20 20.26 1.89
N PHE A 7 -28.06 20.98 1.91
CA PHE A 7 -26.75 20.45 2.32
C PHE A 7 -26.37 20.78 3.78
N ASP A 8 -27.29 21.38 4.54
CA ASP A 8 -27.06 21.80 5.92
C ASP A 8 -27.34 20.67 6.93
N ALA A 9 -28.05 19.62 6.51
CA ALA A 9 -28.45 18.49 7.38
C ALA A 9 -27.27 17.70 7.99
N PHE A 10 -26.07 17.82 7.42
CA PHE A 10 -24.86 17.14 7.89
C PHE A 10 -23.84 18.10 8.54
N ARG A 11 -24.23 19.35 8.79
CA ARG A 11 -23.36 20.40 9.34
C ARG A 11 -23.93 20.87 10.66
N GLU A 12 -23.07 21.08 11.65
CA GLU A 12 -23.45 21.94 12.76
C GLU A 12 -23.49 23.39 12.25
N ASN A 13 -24.69 23.96 12.20
CA ASN A 13 -24.94 25.40 12.00
C ASN A 13 -24.56 26.02 10.64
N GLY A 14 -24.37 25.22 9.57
CA GLY A 14 -23.99 25.73 8.24
C GLY A 14 -22.57 26.28 8.13
N ASP A 15 -21.76 26.11 9.18
CA ASP A 15 -20.37 26.54 9.22
C ASP A 15 -19.47 25.65 8.34
N PRO A 16 -18.30 26.13 7.86
CA PRO A 16 -17.29 25.31 7.21
C PRO A 16 -16.96 24.07 8.06
N THR A 17 -16.94 22.88 7.46
CA THR A 17 -16.65 21.63 8.16
C THR A 17 -15.21 21.72 8.72
N TRP A 18 -15.08 21.92 10.02
CA TRP A 18 -13.78 22.01 10.69
C TRP A 18 -13.34 20.62 11.10
N PHE A 19 -12.47 20.01 10.30
CA PHE A 19 -11.74 18.83 10.73
C PHE A 19 -10.71 19.30 11.77
N GLY A 20 -10.89 18.88 13.03
CA GLY A 20 -9.93 19.18 14.09
C GLY A 20 -8.52 18.64 13.80
N GLU A 21 -7.61 18.79 14.76
CA GLU A 21 -6.26 18.25 14.63
C GLU A 21 -6.27 16.76 14.26
N ASN A 22 -5.52 16.41 13.22
CA ASN A 22 -5.38 15.05 12.75
C ASN A 22 -4.66 14.22 13.84
N ARG A 23 -5.40 13.32 14.48
CA ARG A 23 -4.93 12.56 15.65
C ARG A 23 -4.38 11.17 15.31
N THR A 24 -4.42 10.76 14.05
CA THR A 24 -3.92 9.43 13.65
C THR A 24 -2.49 9.55 13.12
N PRO A 25 -1.46 9.19 13.91
CA PRO A 25 -0.11 9.09 13.39
C PRO A 25 -0.07 8.00 12.31
N VAL A 26 0.76 8.20 11.29
CA VAL A 26 1.04 7.17 10.29
C VAL A 26 1.84 6.06 10.99
N VAL A 27 1.14 4.98 11.37
CA VAL A 27 1.73 3.85 12.14
C VAL A 27 2.61 2.95 11.27
N PHE A 28 2.40 2.97 9.95
CA PHE A 28 3.08 2.10 9.00
C PHE A 28 3.90 2.89 8.01
N ASP A 29 5.07 2.36 7.65
CA ASP A 29 5.85 2.91 6.55
C ASP A 29 5.05 2.83 5.24
N LEU A 30 4.72 4.00 4.69
CA LEU A 30 3.93 4.13 3.48
C LEU A 30 4.61 3.49 2.27
N GLN A 31 5.95 3.46 2.24
CA GLN A 31 6.69 2.82 1.16
C GLN A 31 6.51 1.30 1.20
N ILE A 32 6.71 0.70 2.37
CA ILE A 32 6.50 -0.74 2.56
C ILE A 32 5.06 -1.13 2.24
N PHE A 33 4.09 -0.32 2.69
CA PHE A 33 2.68 -0.55 2.40
C PHE A 33 2.36 -0.47 0.90
N ALA A 34 2.89 0.53 0.20
CA ALA A 34 2.73 0.67 -1.23
C ALA A 34 3.34 -0.52 -1.99
N LEU A 35 4.55 -0.94 -1.62
CA LEU A 35 5.22 -2.10 -2.22
C LEU A 35 4.43 -3.39 -1.98
N ALA A 36 3.91 -3.61 -0.77
CA ALA A 36 3.06 -4.75 -0.46
C ALA A 36 1.75 -4.73 -1.27
N SER A 37 1.14 -3.55 -1.46
CA SER A 37 -0.11 -3.40 -2.21
C SER A 37 0.00 -3.83 -3.69
N ILE A 38 1.18 -3.63 -4.30
CA ILE A 38 1.47 -4.00 -5.70
C ILE A 38 1.39 -5.51 -5.90
N PHE A 39 1.78 -6.30 -4.90
CA PHE A 39 1.66 -7.77 -4.95
C PHE A 39 0.32 -8.27 -4.42
N LEU A 40 -0.24 -7.61 -3.40
CA LEU A 40 -1.51 -8.03 -2.82
C LEU A 40 -2.67 -7.88 -3.83
N THR A 41 -2.68 -6.81 -4.61
CA THR A 41 -3.73 -6.53 -5.60
C THR A 41 -3.88 -7.65 -6.64
N PRO A 42 -2.85 -8.03 -7.42
CA PRO A 42 -2.95 -9.13 -8.37
C PRO A 42 -3.15 -10.48 -7.68
N PHE A 43 -2.65 -10.67 -6.46
CA PHE A 43 -2.92 -11.90 -5.68
C PHE A 43 -4.40 -12.08 -5.36
N LEU A 44 -5.04 -11.02 -4.85
CA LEU A 44 -6.48 -11.01 -4.58
C LEU A 44 -7.28 -11.16 -5.88
N ALA A 45 -6.86 -10.48 -6.95
CA ALA A 45 -7.49 -10.62 -8.26
C ALA A 45 -7.44 -12.07 -8.76
N PHE A 46 -6.30 -12.75 -8.62
CA PHE A 46 -6.15 -14.15 -8.97
C PHE A 46 -7.06 -15.05 -8.13
N LEU A 47 -7.19 -14.81 -6.81
CA LEU A 47 -8.10 -15.57 -5.95
C LEU A 47 -9.58 -15.43 -6.36
N ILE A 48 -9.99 -14.24 -6.81
CA ILE A 48 -11.35 -13.99 -7.33
C ILE A 48 -11.59 -14.77 -8.63
N ILE A 49 -10.57 -14.85 -9.51
CA ILE A 49 -10.65 -15.55 -10.80
C ILE A 49 -10.53 -17.08 -10.61
N LEU A 50 -9.86 -17.53 -9.55
CA LEU A 50 -9.56 -18.93 -9.27
C LEU A 50 -10.74 -19.92 -9.35
N PRO A 51 -11.96 -19.65 -8.84
CA PRO A 51 -13.11 -20.54 -9.01
C PRO A 51 -13.55 -20.71 -10.48
N GLY A 52 -13.22 -19.76 -11.37
CA GLY A 52 -13.53 -19.83 -12.80
C GLY A 52 -12.58 -20.74 -13.59
N VAL A 53 -11.46 -21.17 -13.00
CA VAL A 53 -10.46 -22.01 -13.68
C VAL A 53 -10.87 -23.48 -13.60
N ARG A 54 -11.37 -24.03 -14.72
CA ARG A 54 -11.88 -25.41 -14.80
C ARG A 54 -10.79 -26.49 -14.87
N HIS A 55 -9.73 -26.27 -15.65
CA HIS A 55 -8.62 -27.21 -15.81
C HIS A 55 -7.30 -26.59 -15.33
N TYR A 56 -6.38 -27.41 -14.85
CA TYR A 56 -5.04 -27.00 -14.37
C TYR A 56 -5.02 -26.02 -13.18
N ARG A 57 -6.11 -25.92 -12.41
CA ARG A 57 -6.25 -24.99 -11.28
C ARG A 57 -5.06 -25.00 -10.32
N ILE A 58 -4.58 -26.19 -9.93
CA ILE A 58 -3.43 -26.35 -9.03
C ILE A 58 -2.13 -25.86 -9.68
N ALA A 59 -1.87 -26.27 -10.92
CA ALA A 59 -0.67 -25.87 -11.64
C ALA A 59 -0.60 -24.35 -11.87
N SER A 60 -1.72 -23.74 -12.27
CA SER A 60 -1.83 -22.28 -12.41
C SER A 60 -1.63 -21.55 -11.08
N THR A 61 -2.17 -22.09 -9.99
CA THR A 61 -1.99 -21.51 -8.64
C THR A 61 -0.52 -21.56 -8.22
N ILE A 62 0.15 -22.72 -8.40
CA ILE A 62 1.56 -22.88 -8.06
C ILE A 62 2.41 -21.94 -8.92
N ALA A 63 2.20 -21.91 -10.23
CA ALA A 63 2.96 -21.04 -11.13
C ALA A 63 2.79 -19.56 -10.76
N PHE A 64 1.56 -19.13 -10.47
CA PHE A 64 1.26 -17.77 -10.09
C PHE A 64 1.88 -17.39 -8.73
N VAL A 65 1.73 -18.25 -7.71
CA VAL A 65 2.32 -18.04 -6.38
C VAL A 65 3.85 -18.01 -6.44
N LEU A 66 4.47 -18.87 -7.24
CA LEU A 66 5.92 -18.83 -7.42
C LEU A 66 6.36 -17.53 -8.09
N SER A 67 5.66 -17.10 -9.15
CA SER A 67 5.97 -15.86 -9.86
C SER A 67 5.87 -14.64 -8.94
N ILE A 68 4.80 -14.53 -8.14
CA ILE A 68 4.60 -13.39 -7.24
C ILE A 68 5.60 -13.40 -6.08
N THR A 69 5.94 -14.58 -5.56
CA THR A 69 6.93 -14.73 -4.48
C THR A 69 8.32 -14.35 -4.97
N VAL A 70 8.74 -14.79 -6.16
CA VAL A 70 10.01 -14.39 -6.76
C VAL A 70 10.06 -12.88 -6.98
N GLY A 71 8.98 -12.29 -7.51
CA GLY A 71 8.87 -10.84 -7.67
C GLY A 71 9.04 -10.08 -6.35
N ALA A 72 8.39 -10.54 -5.29
CA ALA A 72 8.49 -9.93 -3.96
C ALA A 72 9.90 -10.03 -3.36
N ILE A 73 10.56 -11.18 -3.51
CA ILE A 73 11.95 -11.39 -3.04
C ILE A 73 12.92 -10.44 -3.74
N ILE A 74 12.81 -10.32 -5.07
CA ILE A 74 13.68 -9.43 -5.86
C ILE A 74 13.48 -7.98 -5.41
N LEU A 75 12.24 -7.50 -5.29
CA LEU A 75 11.96 -6.13 -4.89
C LEU A 75 12.49 -5.81 -3.48
N SER A 76 12.32 -6.75 -2.54
CA SER A 76 12.86 -6.61 -1.18
C SER A 76 14.39 -6.53 -1.19
N MET A 77 15.07 -7.25 -2.09
CA MET A 77 16.52 -7.21 -2.20
C MET A 77 17.01 -5.85 -2.75
N TYR A 78 16.27 -5.22 -3.66
CA TYR A 78 16.60 -3.89 -4.19
C TYR A 78 16.48 -2.80 -3.11
N GLU A 79 15.40 -2.81 -2.35
CA GLU A 79 15.19 -1.94 -1.18
C GLU A 79 16.34 -2.06 -0.17
N PHE A 80 16.69 -3.30 0.21
CA PHE A 80 17.79 -3.54 1.14
C PHE A 80 19.14 -3.04 0.61
N ASN A 81 19.44 -3.26 -0.67
CA ASN A 81 20.68 -2.76 -1.29
C ASN A 81 20.74 -1.23 -1.37
N PHE A 82 19.60 -0.57 -1.66
CA PHE A 82 19.51 0.88 -1.68
C PHE A 82 19.82 1.47 -0.30
N LEU A 83 19.19 0.92 0.73
CA LEU A 83 19.36 1.34 2.12
C LEU A 83 20.81 1.11 2.61
N PHE A 84 21.40 -0.04 2.26
CA PHE A 84 22.82 -0.31 2.56
C PHE A 84 23.76 0.68 1.86
N LYS A 85 23.46 1.06 0.61
CA LYS A 85 24.21 2.10 -0.12
C LYS A 85 24.11 3.45 0.56
N GLU A 86 22.91 3.90 0.96
CA GLU A 86 22.74 5.18 1.65
C GLU A 86 23.49 5.23 2.99
N ILE A 87 23.46 4.13 3.75
CA ILE A 87 24.22 4.01 4.99
C ILE A 87 25.73 4.12 4.71
N PHE A 88 26.25 3.36 3.74
CA PHE A 88 27.68 3.40 3.41
C PHE A 88 28.12 4.75 2.85
N TYR A 89 27.33 5.37 1.98
CA TYR A 89 27.62 6.73 1.49
C TYR A 89 27.63 7.74 2.63
N SER A 90 26.67 7.67 3.54
CA SER A 90 26.65 8.55 4.72
C SER A 90 27.87 8.33 5.62
N ILE A 91 28.29 7.08 5.84
CA ILE A 91 29.49 6.78 6.63
C ILE A 91 30.77 7.32 5.96
N ILE A 92 30.92 7.16 4.65
CA ILE A 92 32.09 7.63 3.90
C ILE A 92 32.14 9.17 3.84
N VAL A 93 30.99 9.83 3.63
CA VAL A 93 30.92 11.29 3.52
C VAL A 93 31.01 11.99 4.88
N ILE A 94 30.64 11.33 5.97
CA ILE A 94 30.71 11.86 7.34
C ILE A 94 32.05 11.49 8.02
N SER A 95 32.84 10.57 7.46
CA SER A 95 34.22 10.34 7.88
C SER A 95 35.08 11.55 7.49
N PRO A 96 35.84 12.17 8.42
CA PRO A 96 36.77 13.25 8.10
C PRO A 96 37.90 12.79 7.17
#